data_AF-A0A0Q7WCF9-F1
#
_entry.id   AF-A0A0Q7WCF9-F1
#
_cell.length_a   1.000
_cell.length_b   1.000
_cell.length_c   1.000
_cell.angle_alpha   90.00
_cell.angle_beta   90.00
_cell.angle_gamma   90.00
#
_symmetry.space_group_name_H-M   'P 1'
#
loop_
_entity.id
_entity.type
_entity.pdbx_description
1 polymer ?
#
loop_
_entity_poly.entity_id
_entity_poly.type
_entity_poly.pdbx_seq_one_letter_code
_entity_poly.pdbx_strand_id
1 'polypeptide(L)' 'MEFIVLVVGLLQILGGILVTITAKSAIHEILGMLSFGLGVLSVALVIVINRLTEIRNRLPTRPAG' A
#
# COMPACT_ATOMS: atom_id res chain seq x y z
N MET A 1 -7.32 -9.77 -5.02
CA MET A 1 -6.96 -8.37 -5.32
C MET A 1 -6.07 -7.79 -4.23
N GLU A 2 -6.45 -7.90 -2.95
CA GLU A 2 -5.66 -7.45 -1.78
C GLU A 2 -4.21 -7.96 -1.78
N PHE A 3 -4.01 -9.26 -2.05
CA PHE A 3 -2.67 -9.87 -2.11
C PHE A 3 -1.78 -9.23 -3.20
N ILE A 4 -2.34 -8.94 -4.38
CA ILE A 4 -1.60 -8.34 -5.49
C ILE A 4 -1.17 -6.92 -5.11
N VAL A 5 -2.09 -6.14 -4.52
CA VAL A 5 -1.79 -4.77 -4.08
C VAL A 5 -0.72 -4.77 -2.97
N LEU A 6 -0.76 -5.74 -2.06
CA LEU A 6 0.26 -5.89 -1.02
C LEU A 6 1.65 -6.16 -1.63
N VAL A 7 1.74 -7.12 -2.55
CA VAL A 7 3.00 -7.47 -3.22
C VAL A 7 3.53 -6.29 -4.03
N VAL A 8 2.67 -5.62 -4.80
CA VAL A 8 3.06 -4.43 -5.59
C VAL A 8 3.52 -3.30 -4.67
N GLY A 9 2.82 -3.03 -3.57
CA GLY A 9 3.21 -2.02 -2.60
C GLY A 9 4.58 -2.30 -1.98
N LEU A 10 4.86 -3.56 -1.63
CA LEU A 10 6.17 -3.97 -1.12
C LEU A 10 7.28 -3.83 -2.16
N LEU A 11 7.03 -4.26 -3.41
CA LEU A 11 7.98 -4.08 -4.50
C LEU A 11 8.24 -2.60 -4.79
N GLN A 12 7.23 -1.76 -4.66
CA GLN A 12 7.35 -0.32 -4.87
C GLN A 12 8.13 0.37 -3.75
N ILE A 13 7.98 -0.08 -2.50
CA ILE A 13 8.84 0.32 -1.38
C ILE A 13 10.30 -0.02 -1.67
N LEU A 14 10.57 -1.27 -2.04
CA LEU A 14 11.93 -1.73 -2.38
C LEU A 14 12.51 -0.96 -3.55
N GLY A 15 11.73 -0.76 -4.61
CA GLY A 15 12.13 0.04 -5.77
C GLY A 15 12.41 1.50 -5.41
N GLY A 16 11.56 2.11 -4.58
CA GLY A 16 11.76 3.48 -4.09
C GLY A 16 13.06 3.62 -3.31
N ILE A 17 13.35 2.69 -2.39
CA ILE A 17 14.62 2.66 -1.64
C ILE A 17 15.81 2.52 -2.59
N LEU A 18 15.77 1.56 -3.52
CA LEU A 18 16.85 1.33 -4.49
C LEU A 18 17.12 2.56 -5.38
N VAL A 19 16.06 3.25 -5.82
CA VAL A 19 16.21 4.47 -6.62
C VAL A 19 16.79 5.60 -5.78
N THR A 20 16.33 5.80 -4.55
CA THR A 20 16.86 6.84 -3.66
C THR A 20 18.34 6.63 -3.35
N ILE A 21 18.79 5.41 -3.05
CA ILE A 21 20.21 5.14 -2.75
C ILE A 21 21.13 5.28 -3.98
N THR A 22 20.60 5.08 -5.19
CA THR A 22 21.37 5.17 -6.44
C THR A 22 21.22 6.52 -7.15
N ALA A 23 20.43 7.44 -6.57
CA ALA A 23 20.11 8.72 -7.17
C ALA A 23 21.37 9.60 -7.35
N LYS A 24 21.57 10.08 -8.57
CA LYS A 24 22.64 11.04 -8.91
C LYS A 24 22.14 12.48 -9.05
N SER A 25 20.83 12.69 -8.98
CA SER A 25 20.21 14.01 -9.04
C SER A 25 19.01 14.09 -8.10
N ALA A 26 18.71 15.31 -7.66
CA ALA A 26 17.59 15.60 -6.75
C ALA A 26 16.23 15.10 -7.29
N ILE A 27 16.05 15.08 -8.61
CA ILE A 27 14.82 14.56 -9.23
C ILE A 27 14.65 13.06 -8.93
N HIS A 28 15.70 12.26 -9.06
CA HIS A 28 15.63 10.82 -8.78
C HIS A 28 15.41 10.54 -7.30
N GLU A 29 15.98 11.38 -6.43
CA GLU A 29 15.78 11.29 -4.99
C GLU A 29 14.31 11.56 -4.62
N ILE A 30 13.71 12.62 -5.19
CA ILE A 30 12.28 12.93 -5.02
C ILE A 30 11.41 11.80 -5.55
N LEU A 31 11.69 11.29 -6.76
CA LEU A 31 10.92 10.19 -7.35
C LEU A 31 11.03 8.90 -6.53
N GLY A 32 12.22 8.57 -6.01
CA GLY A 32 12.44 7.43 -5.14
C GLY A 32 11.66 7.55 -3.84
N MET A 33 11.69 8.71 -3.19
CA MET A 33 10.93 8.99 -1.97
C MET A 33 9.41 8.99 -2.18
N LEU A 34 8.93 9.55 -3.29
CA LEU A 34 7.51 9.47 -3.66
C LEU A 34 7.07 8.03 -3.90
N SER A 35 7.88 7.25 -4.63
CA SER A 35 7.60 5.84 -4.86
C SER A 35 7.55 5.06 -3.55
N PHE A 36 8.51 5.28 -2.65
CA PHE A 36 8.51 4.69 -1.32
C PHE A 36 7.22 5.04 -0.56
N GLY A 37 6.86 6.33 -0.49
CA GLY A 37 5.66 6.80 0.21
C GLY A 37 4.36 6.19 -0.35
N LEU A 38 4.24 6.12 -1.68
CA LEU A 38 3.09 5.51 -2.35
C LEU A 38 3.01 3.99 -2.10
N GLY A 39 4.15 3.31 -2.02
CA GLY A 39 4.20 1.90 -1.65
C GLY A 39 3.74 1.66 -0.21
N VAL A 40 4.17 2.51 0.74
CA VAL A 40 3.70 2.47 2.14
C VAL A 40 2.19 2.69 2.23
N LEU A 41 1.66 3.70 1.52
CA LEU A 41 0.22 3.97 1.47
C LEU A 41 -0.57 2.79 0.91
N SER A 42 -0.05 2.13 -0.12
CA SER A 42 -0.69 0.95 -0.73
C SER A 42 -0.78 -0.21 0.26
N VAL A 43 0.30 -0.49 1.01
CA VAL A 43 0.30 -1.52 2.06
C VAL A 43 -0.68 -1.16 3.19
N ALA A 44 -0.68 0.10 3.63
CA ALA A 44 -1.60 0.57 4.67
C ALA A 44 -3.07 0.42 4.24
N LEU A 45 -3.40 0.77 2.99
CA LEU A 45 -4.76 0.62 2.45
C LEU A 45 -5.23 -0.84 2.45
N VAL A 46 -4.36 -1.79 2.08
CA VAL A 46 -4.71 -3.22 2.14
C VAL A 46 -5.05 -3.65 3.57
N ILE A 47 -4.28 -3.20 4.57
CA ILE A 47 -4.56 -3.49 5.98
C ILE A 47 -5.92 -2.92 6.41
N VAL A 48 -6.20 -1.67 6.05
CA VAL A 48 -7.48 -1.02 6.37
C VAL A 48 -8.65 -1.76 5.72
N ILE A 49 -8.54 -2.12 4.44
CA ILE A 49 -9.59 -2.88 3.72
C ILE A 49 -9.85 -4.23 4.39
N ASN A 50 -8.79 -4.95 4.75
CA ASN A 50 -8.92 -6.24 5.44
C ASN A 50 -9.67 -6.09 6.78
N ARG A 51 -9.35 -5.04 7.56
CA ARG A 51 -10.05 -4.75 8.82
C ARG A 51 -11.51 -4.39 8.60
N LEU A 52 -11.82 -3.57 7.60
CA LEU A 52 -13.20 -3.21 7.27
C LEU A 52 -14.00 -4.42 6.81
N THR A 53 -13.40 -5.30 6.01
CA THR A 53 -14.00 -6.58 5.60
C THR A 53 -14.27 -7.49 6.79
N GLU A 54 -13.32 -7.60 7.72
CA GLU A 54 -13.48 -8.37 8.96
C GLU A 54 -14.65 -7.84 9.80
N ILE A 55 -14.71 -6.52 10.00
CA ILE A 55 -15.79 -5.87 10.74
C ILE A 55 -17.14 -6.12 10.04
N ARG A 56 -17.23 -5.88 8.73
CA ARG A 56 -18.45 -6.10 7.94
C ARG A 56 -18.98 -7.53 8.10
N ASN A 57 -18.09 -8.53 8.06
CA ASN A 57 -18.49 -9.93 8.16
C ASN A 57 -18.96 -10.32 9.58
N ARG A 58 -18.63 -9.53 10.61
CA ARG A 58 -19.10 -9.73 11.99
C ARG A 58 -20.41 -9.00 12.29
N LEU A 59 -20.85 -8.08 11.43
CA LEU A 59 -22.12 -7.37 11.64
C LEU A 59 -23.30 -8.32 11.38
N PRO A 60 -24.32 -8.34 12.26
CA PRO A 60 -25.53 -9.12 12.02
C PRO A 60 -26.21 -8.63 10.74
N THR A 61 -26.59 -9.55 9.87
CA THR A 61 -27.40 -9.22 8.69
C THR A 61 -28.70 -8.58 9.18
N ARG A 62 -28.95 -7.33 8.78
CA ARG A 62 -30.19 -6.63 9.10
C ARG A 62 -31.36 -7.55 8.72
N PRO A 63 -32.30 -7.86 9.64
CA PRO A 63 -33.45 -8.68 9.29
C PRO A 63 -34.17 -8.03 8.12
N ALA A 64 -34.38 -8.81 7.05
CA ALA A 64 -35.24 -8.42 5.95
C ALA A 64 -36.64 -8.27 6.55
N GLY A 65 -37.11 -7.03 6.66
CA GLY A 65 -38.49 -6.72 7.00
C GLY A 65 -39.42 -7.06 5.86
#